data_AF-A0A834IGG8-F1
#
_entry.id   AF-A0A834IGG8-F1
#
_cell.length_a   1.000
_cell.length_b   1.000
_cell.length_c   1.000
_cell.angle_alpha   90.00
_cell.angle_beta   90.00
_cell.angle_gamma   90.00
#
_symmetry.space_group_name_H-M   'P 1'
#
loop_
_entity.id
_entity.type
_entity.pdbx_description
1 polymer ?
#
loop_
_entity_poly.entity_id
_entity_poly.type
_entity_poly.pdbx_seq_one_letter_code
_entity_poly.pdbx_strand_id
1 'polypeptide(L)'
;MITAVYFVKGSLVRFQPFKMLIGFNRLKTAVTKIKWDCLYVFAFLHLSMTILGIYTTIKDMIDEEFPVSTYEILYVVGHFILHFLLIGCLIAGQRYEKPVFLLLWLVVNFMFFSMLTLSFFKSLNAPINRTKKIFLFNVTALGVLWTFWVVILRRYRYFRNKPVYIDLNLQDIKTY
;
A
#
# COMPACT_ATOMS: atom_id res chain seq x y z
N MET A 1 -11.16 46.92 8.46
CA MET A 1 -10.15 46.07 7.79
C MET A 1 -8.93 46.95 7.55
N ILE A 2 -7.83 46.72 8.29
CA ILE A 2 -6.66 47.61 8.27
C ILE A 2 -5.66 47.08 7.24
N THR A 3 -5.44 47.83 6.17
CA THR A 3 -4.44 47.52 5.14
C THR A 3 -3.17 48.29 5.47
N ALA A 4 -2.11 47.61 5.90
CA ALA A 4 -0.80 48.22 6.02
C ALA A 4 -0.17 48.34 4.63
N VAL A 5 0.16 49.58 4.23
CA VAL A 5 0.86 49.89 2.97
C VAL A 5 2.28 50.30 3.32
N TYR A 6 3.27 49.56 2.85
CA TYR A 6 4.68 49.93 2.94
C TYR A 6 5.20 50.35 1.57
N PHE A 7 5.90 51.47 1.52
CA PHE A 7 6.62 51.93 0.33
C PHE A 7 8.07 51.46 0.40
N VAL A 8 8.48 50.62 -0.56
CA VAL A 8 9.90 50.32 -0.79
C VAL A 8 10.18 50.60 -2.27
N LYS A 9 11.08 51.54 -2.53
CA LYS A 9 11.67 51.88 -3.85
C LYS A 9 10.71 51.83 -5.04
N GLY A 10 9.83 52.84 -5.14
CA GLY A 10 9.20 53.25 -6.40
C GLY A 10 8.27 52.25 -7.09
N SER A 11 7.94 51.13 -6.46
CA SER A 11 7.02 50.14 -7.02
C SER A 11 5.96 49.75 -5.98
N LEU A 12 4.69 49.84 -6.39
CA LEU A 12 3.52 49.46 -5.60
C LEU A 12 3.46 47.94 -5.46
N VAL A 13 4.25 47.37 -4.54
CA VAL A 13 4.14 45.96 -4.18
C VAL A 13 2.98 45.80 -3.20
N ARG A 14 1.80 45.42 -3.73
CA ARG A 14 0.70 44.94 -2.87
C ARG A 14 1.13 43.64 -2.21
N PHE A 15 1.61 43.71 -0.98
CA PHE A 15 1.78 42.53 -0.13
C PHE A 15 0.38 42.02 0.22
N GLN A 16 -0.06 40.95 -0.45
CA GLN A 16 -1.26 40.22 -0.08
C GLN A 16 -0.88 39.11 0.92
N PRO A 17 -1.04 39.31 2.25
CA PRO A 17 -0.78 38.25 3.23
C PRO A 17 -1.62 36.99 2.97
N PHE A 18 -2.69 37.11 2.18
CA PHE A 18 -3.52 35.99 1.74
C PHE A 18 -2.79 34.96 0.85
N LYS A 19 -1.78 35.33 0.05
CA LYS A 19 -1.10 34.34 -0.81
C LYS A 19 -0.22 33.37 -0.02
N MET A 20 0.33 33.80 1.12
CA MET A 20 1.09 32.92 2.02
C MET A 20 0.16 31.97 2.80
N LEU A 21 -1.02 32.44 3.20
CA LEU A 21 -2.05 31.60 3.82
C LEU A 21 -2.66 30.58 2.85
N ILE A 22 -2.79 30.91 1.56
CA ILE A 22 -3.25 29.96 0.53
C ILE A 22 -2.19 28.86 0.30
N GLY A 23 -0.89 29.19 0.37
CA GLY A 23 0.19 28.20 0.33
C GLY A 23 0.17 27.24 1.51
N PHE A 24 -0.02 27.75 2.73
CA PHE A 24 -0.15 26.92 3.93
C PHE A 24 -1.44 26.10 3.97
N ASN A 25 -2.57 26.63 3.50
CA ASN A 25 -3.81 25.86 3.37
C ASN A 25 -3.72 24.81 2.26
N ARG A 26 -2.96 25.06 1.18
CA ARG A 26 -2.65 24.04 0.16
C ARG A 26 -1.72 22.95 0.68
N LEU A 27 -0.75 23.29 1.53
CA LEU A 27 0.10 22.28 2.18
C LEU A 27 -0.68 21.49 3.24
N LYS A 28 -1.51 22.16 4.06
CA LYS A 28 -2.43 21.50 5.01
C LYS A 28 -3.43 20.62 4.26
N THR A 29 -4.02 21.06 3.14
CA THR A 29 -4.94 20.21 2.34
C THR A 29 -4.24 19.10 1.57
N ALA A 30 -2.96 19.25 1.20
CA ALA A 30 -2.17 18.17 0.63
C ALA A 30 -1.85 17.10 1.68
N VAL A 31 -1.57 17.50 2.92
CA VAL A 31 -1.30 16.60 4.04
C VAL A 31 -2.58 16.01 4.65
N THR A 32 -3.71 16.73 4.66
CA THR A 32 -5.00 16.25 5.19
C THR A 32 -5.86 15.49 4.19
N LYS A 33 -5.42 15.33 2.92
CA LYS A 33 -6.13 14.52 1.92
C LYS A 33 -5.66 13.07 1.82
N ILE A 34 -4.73 12.63 2.66
CA ILE A 34 -4.60 11.19 2.92
C ILE A 34 -5.80 10.81 3.81
N LYS A 35 -6.96 10.56 3.19
CA LYS A 35 -7.94 9.69 3.82
C LYS A 35 -7.18 8.40 4.08
N TRP A 36 -6.92 8.09 5.35
CA TRP A 36 -6.33 6.83 5.78
C TRP A 36 -7.28 5.69 5.41
N ASP A 37 -7.25 5.35 4.14
CA ASP A 37 -7.92 4.20 3.59
C ASP A 37 -7.24 2.95 4.12
N CYS A 38 -8.02 1.92 4.42
CA CYS A 38 -7.54 0.63 4.86
C CYS A 38 -6.42 0.09 3.94
N LEU A 39 -6.44 0.41 2.63
CA LEU A 39 -5.37 0.01 1.72
C LEU A 39 -4.01 0.65 2.04
N TYR A 40 -3.98 1.93 2.45
CA TYR A 40 -2.72 2.58 2.85
C TYR A 40 -2.21 2.04 4.18
N VAL A 41 -3.12 1.73 5.11
CA VAL A 41 -2.78 1.07 6.37
C VAL A 41 -2.19 -0.31 6.11
N PHE A 42 -2.77 -1.10 5.20
CA PHE A 42 -2.24 -2.41 4.82
C PHE A 42 -0.90 -2.31 4.10
N ALA A 43 -0.73 -1.35 3.19
CA ALA A 43 0.55 -1.10 2.54
C ALA A 43 1.64 -0.77 3.56
N PHE A 44 1.32 0.06 4.56
CA PHE A 44 2.25 0.43 5.62
C PHE A 44 2.59 -0.76 6.52
N LEU A 45 1.59 -1.50 7.00
CA LEU A 45 1.82 -2.70 7.82
C LEU A 45 2.65 -3.74 7.07
N HIS A 46 2.33 -3.99 5.80
CA HIS A 46 3.09 -4.91 4.97
C HIS A 46 4.53 -4.44 4.80
N LEU A 47 4.76 -3.15 4.53
CA LEU A 47 6.10 -2.57 4.45
C LEU A 47 6.88 -2.72 5.75
N SER A 48 6.28 -2.43 6.90
CA SER A 48 6.94 -2.60 8.20
C SER A 48 7.33 -4.06 8.46
N MET A 49 6.44 -5.01 8.14
CA MET A 49 6.74 -6.44 8.26
C MET A 49 7.82 -6.90 7.26
N THR A 50 7.82 -6.37 6.03
CA THR A 50 8.87 -6.65 5.05
C THR A 50 10.23 -6.14 5.54
N ILE A 51 10.31 -4.92 6.08
CA ILE A 51 11.56 -4.36 6.61
C ILE A 51 12.05 -5.16 7.81
N LEU A 52 11.16 -5.56 8.72
CA LEU A 52 11.49 -6.46 9.83
C LEU A 52 11.99 -7.81 9.32
N GLY A 53 11.35 -8.36 8.28
CA GLY A 53 11.78 -9.57 7.59
C GLY A 53 13.20 -9.44 7.04
N ILE A 54 13.50 -8.34 6.33
CA ILE A 54 14.85 -8.07 5.81
C ILE A 54 15.87 -8.04 6.95
N TYR A 55 15.58 -7.29 8.01
CA TYR A 55 16.47 -7.19 9.17
C TYR A 55 16.74 -8.54 9.82
N THR A 56 15.69 -9.33 10.06
CA THR A 56 15.80 -10.66 10.67
C THR A 56 16.58 -11.62 9.78
N THR A 57 16.28 -11.68 8.47
CA THR A 57 17.03 -12.54 7.54
C THR A 57 18.50 -12.15 7.44
N ILE A 58 18.82 -10.85 7.36
CA ILE A 58 20.24 -10.41 7.34
C ILE A 58 20.95 -10.79 8.63
N LYS A 59 20.28 -10.60 9.78
CA LYS A 59 20.84 -10.99 11.07
C LYS A 59 21.12 -12.50 11.12
N ASP A 60 20.15 -13.31 10.72
CA ASP A 60 20.29 -14.78 10.71
C ASP A 60 21.45 -15.21 9.79
N MET A 61 21.58 -14.59 8.61
CA MET A 61 22.69 -14.86 7.69
C MET A 61 24.08 -14.46 8.24
N ILE A 62 24.14 -13.46 9.13
CA ILE A 62 25.39 -13.04 9.80
C ILE A 62 25.71 -13.99 10.95
N ASP A 63 24.69 -14.42 11.68
CA ASP A 63 24.82 -15.25 12.88
C ASP A 63 24.98 -16.76 12.54
N GLU A 64 24.80 -17.16 11.27
CA GLU A 64 24.93 -18.54 10.82
C GLU A 64 26.39 -19.05 10.83
N GLU A 65 26.59 -20.24 11.41
CA GLU A 65 27.90 -20.93 11.44
C GLU A 65 28.34 -21.48 10.07
N PHE A 66 27.40 -21.61 9.12
CA PHE A 66 27.64 -22.17 7.79
C PHE A 66 27.49 -21.11 6.69
N PRO A 67 28.23 -21.23 5.58
CA PRO A 67 28.14 -20.28 4.49
C PRO A 67 26.79 -20.38 3.78
N VAL A 68 26.05 -19.27 3.78
CA VAL A 68 24.80 -19.14 3.03
C VAL A 68 25.05 -19.32 1.53
N SER A 69 24.25 -20.15 0.88
CA SER A 69 24.42 -20.44 -0.54
C SER A 69 23.98 -19.26 -1.42
N THR A 70 24.60 -19.12 -2.61
CA THR A 70 24.20 -18.12 -3.60
C THR A 70 22.71 -18.22 -3.97
N TYR A 71 22.16 -19.44 -4.00
CA TYR A 71 20.75 -19.67 -4.31
C TYR A 71 19.81 -19.09 -3.24
N GLU A 72 20.17 -19.23 -1.96
CA GLU A 72 19.41 -18.67 -0.85
C GLU A 72 19.45 -17.14 -0.89
N ILE A 73 20.61 -16.55 -1.17
CA ILE A 73 20.75 -15.10 -1.35
C ILE A 73 19.84 -14.60 -2.47
N LEU A 74 19.90 -15.23 -3.64
CA LEU A 74 19.07 -14.84 -4.80
C LEU A 74 17.57 -15.00 -4.50
N TYR A 75 17.19 -16.08 -3.80
CA TYR A 75 15.82 -16.29 -3.37
C TYR A 75 15.34 -15.17 -2.43
N VAL A 76 16.12 -14.85 -1.39
CA VAL A 76 15.79 -13.81 -0.41
C VAL A 76 15.67 -12.44 -1.09
N VAL A 77 16.63 -12.10 -1.96
CA VAL A 77 16.59 -10.84 -2.71
C VAL A 77 15.36 -10.77 -3.62
N GLY A 78 15.08 -11.82 -4.39
CA GLY A 78 13.91 -11.89 -5.25
C GLY A 78 12.59 -11.80 -4.46
N HIS A 79 12.52 -12.47 -3.31
CA HIS A 79 11.38 -12.44 -2.40
C HIS A 79 11.09 -11.02 -1.89
N PHE A 80 12.11 -10.27 -1.48
CA PHE A 80 11.91 -8.89 -1.02
C PHE A 80 11.59 -7.93 -2.16
N ILE A 81 12.19 -8.08 -3.35
CA ILE A 81 11.80 -7.32 -4.54
C ILE A 81 10.31 -7.51 -4.84
N LEU A 82 9.81 -8.76 -4.80
CA LEU A 82 8.40 -9.05 -5.00
C LEU A 82 7.52 -8.34 -3.96
N HIS A 83 7.92 -8.33 -2.69
CA HIS A 83 7.19 -7.61 -1.65
C HIS A 83 7.13 -6.10 -1.89
N PHE A 84 8.24 -5.45 -2.27
CA PHE A 84 8.24 -4.03 -2.62
C PHE A 84 7.38 -3.73 -3.84
N LEU A 85 7.44 -4.58 -4.87
CA LEU A 85 6.57 -4.47 -6.05
C LEU A 85 5.09 -4.55 -5.66
N LEU A 86 4.72 -5.51 -4.81
CA LEU A 86 3.37 -5.63 -4.30
C LEU A 86 2.95 -4.37 -3.53
N ILE A 87 3.74 -3.90 -2.56
CA ILE A 87 3.43 -2.67 -1.81
C ILE A 87 3.26 -1.48 -2.77
N GLY A 88 4.16 -1.34 -3.75
CA GLY A 88 4.08 -0.33 -4.80
C GLY A 88 2.79 -0.41 -5.61
N CYS A 89 2.38 -1.61 -6.03
CA CYS A 89 1.11 -1.83 -6.73
C CYS A 89 -0.10 -1.49 -5.86
N LEU A 90 -0.09 -1.78 -4.56
CA LEU A 90 -1.20 -1.43 -3.66
C LEU A 90 -1.36 0.09 -3.54
N ILE A 91 -0.23 0.80 -3.32
CA ILE A 91 -0.20 2.26 -3.23
C ILE A 91 -0.59 2.90 -4.56
N ALA A 92 -0.04 2.42 -5.68
CA ALA A 92 -0.35 2.92 -7.01
C ALA A 92 -1.82 2.66 -7.38
N GLY A 93 -2.34 1.46 -7.12
CA GLY A 93 -3.74 1.11 -7.35
C GLY A 93 -4.69 2.03 -6.60
N GLN A 94 -4.37 2.34 -5.35
CA GLN A 94 -5.15 3.28 -4.54
C GLN A 94 -4.99 4.74 -5.00
N ARG A 95 -3.76 5.19 -5.30
CA ARG A 95 -3.46 6.57 -5.69
C ARG A 95 -4.02 6.96 -7.06
N TYR A 96 -3.91 6.06 -8.03
CA TYR A 96 -4.35 6.28 -9.40
C TYR A 96 -5.74 5.69 -9.69
N GLU A 97 -6.37 5.07 -8.68
CA GLU A 97 -7.66 4.40 -8.79
C GLU A 97 -7.70 3.36 -9.94
N LYS A 98 -6.56 2.71 -10.23
CA LYS A 98 -6.45 1.76 -11.33
C LYS A 98 -6.59 0.32 -10.79
N PRO A 99 -7.63 -0.42 -11.20
CA PRO A 99 -7.90 -1.76 -10.65
C PRO A 99 -6.82 -2.78 -11.04
N VAL A 100 -6.11 -2.58 -12.15
CA VAL A 100 -5.06 -3.51 -12.62
C VAL A 100 -3.93 -3.70 -11.59
N PHE A 101 -3.55 -2.64 -10.85
CA PHE A 101 -2.51 -2.76 -9.83
C PHE A 101 -2.99 -3.53 -8.58
N LEU A 102 -4.29 -3.51 -8.29
CA LEU A 102 -4.87 -4.29 -7.19
C LEU A 102 -5.02 -5.77 -7.56
N LEU A 103 -5.08 -6.10 -8.86
CA LEU A 103 -5.22 -7.48 -9.34
C LEU A 103 -4.02 -8.35 -8.94
N LEU A 104 -2.80 -7.81 -9.05
CA LEU A 104 -1.59 -8.54 -8.68
C LEU A 104 -1.62 -8.97 -7.20
N TRP A 105 -2.12 -8.09 -6.33
CA TRP A 105 -2.35 -8.38 -4.92
C TRP A 105 -3.38 -9.49 -4.70
N LEU A 106 -4.50 -9.46 -5.42
CA LEU A 106 -5.55 -10.47 -5.30
C LEU A 106 -5.05 -11.85 -5.72
N VAL A 107 -4.27 -11.93 -6.80
CA VAL A 107 -3.70 -13.19 -7.29
C VAL A 107 -2.72 -13.77 -6.28
N VAL A 108 -1.75 -12.98 -5.82
CA VAL A 108 -0.73 -13.46 -4.87
C VAL A 108 -1.37 -13.84 -3.53
N ASN A 109 -2.29 -13.04 -3.00
CA ASN A 109 -2.98 -13.38 -1.75
C ASN A 109 -3.82 -14.65 -1.88
N PHE A 110 -4.47 -14.88 -3.03
CA PHE A 110 -5.24 -16.10 -3.26
C PHE A 110 -4.34 -17.34 -3.31
N MET A 111 -3.17 -17.25 -3.94
CA MET A 111 -2.18 -18.33 -3.94
C MET A 111 -1.70 -18.63 -2.51
N PHE A 112 -1.32 -17.61 -1.74
CA PHE A 112 -0.90 -17.77 -0.34
C PHE A 112 -2.01 -18.34 0.55
N PHE A 113 -3.24 -17.85 0.40
CA PHE A 113 -4.40 -18.37 1.11
C PHE A 113 -4.61 -19.86 0.81
N SER A 114 -4.47 -20.27 -0.46
CA SER A 114 -4.59 -21.67 -0.87
C SER A 114 -3.52 -22.56 -0.24
N MET A 115 -2.25 -22.11 -0.24
CA MET A 115 -1.15 -22.84 0.41
C MET A 115 -1.35 -22.98 1.92
N LEU A 116 -1.75 -21.91 2.60
CA LEU A 116 -2.01 -21.93 4.04
C LEU A 116 -3.23 -22.77 4.41
N THR A 117 -4.23 -22.81 3.55
CA THR A 117 -5.39 -23.69 3.71
C THR A 117 -4.97 -25.15 3.64
N LEU A 118 -4.11 -25.51 2.68
CA LEU A 118 -3.53 -26.86 2.61
C LEU A 118 -2.69 -27.19 3.85
N SER A 119 -1.86 -26.26 4.32
CA SER A 119 -1.07 -26.43 5.55
C SER A 119 -1.95 -26.58 6.80
N PHE A 120 -3.06 -25.85 6.86
CA PHE A 120 -4.06 -25.98 7.92
C PHE A 120 -4.68 -27.38 7.95
N PHE A 121 -5.15 -27.90 6.81
CA PHE A 121 -5.68 -29.27 6.73
C PHE A 121 -4.63 -30.33 7.08
N LYS A 122 -3.37 -30.16 6.65
CA LYS A 122 -2.28 -31.04 7.06
C LYS A 122 -2.04 -31.02 8.57
N SER A 123 -2.17 -29.84 9.19
CA SER A 123 -1.98 -29.70 10.65
C SER A 123 -3.06 -30.42 11.45
N LEU A 124 -4.30 -30.51 10.96
CA LEU A 124 -5.38 -31.25 11.62
C LEU A 124 -5.08 -32.75 11.77
N ASN A 125 -4.27 -33.31 10.86
CA ASN A 125 -3.92 -34.73 10.83
C ASN A 125 -2.60 -35.04 11.55
N ALA A 126 -1.96 -34.05 12.20
CA ALA A 126 -0.66 -34.20 12.85
C ALA A 126 -0.78 -34.43 14.38
N PRO A 127 0.18 -35.15 15.01
CA PRO A 127 0.12 -35.51 16.44
C PRO A 127 0.01 -34.31 17.41
N ILE A 128 -0.84 -34.47 18.43
CA ILE A 128 -1.49 -33.46 19.31
C ILE A 128 -0.60 -32.36 19.94
N ASN A 129 0.68 -32.64 20.23
CA ASN A 129 1.52 -31.71 21.00
C ASN A 129 2.28 -30.67 20.16
N ARG A 130 2.52 -30.92 18.86
CA ARG A 130 3.04 -29.90 17.92
C ARG A 130 1.91 -29.00 17.37
N THR A 131 0.66 -29.41 17.55
CA THR A 131 -0.49 -28.95 16.77
C THR A 131 -1.12 -27.65 17.25
N LYS A 132 -1.20 -27.36 18.56
CA LYS A 132 -1.98 -26.19 19.04
C LYS A 132 -1.43 -24.84 18.57
N LYS A 133 -0.11 -24.63 18.66
CA LYS A 133 0.54 -23.37 18.22
C LYS A 133 0.45 -23.21 16.70
N ILE A 134 0.75 -24.27 15.96
CA ILE A 134 0.69 -24.28 14.48
C ILE A 134 -0.75 -24.08 14.01
N PHE A 135 -1.73 -24.74 14.64
CA PHE A 135 -3.15 -24.59 14.35
C PHE A 135 -3.61 -23.15 14.58
N LEU A 136 -3.32 -22.58 15.76
CA LEU A 136 -3.72 -21.21 16.09
C LEU A 136 -3.08 -20.19 15.15
N PHE A 137 -1.80 -20.39 14.80
CA PHE A 137 -1.10 -19.57 13.82
C PHE A 137 -1.78 -19.66 12.45
N ASN A 138 -2.05 -20.88 11.96
CA ASN A 138 -2.69 -21.08 10.65
C ASN A 138 -4.09 -20.46 10.59
N VAL A 139 -4.92 -20.63 11.62
CA VAL A 139 -6.26 -20.00 11.70
C VAL A 139 -6.14 -18.47 11.67
N THR A 140 -5.22 -17.92 12.46
CA THR A 140 -5.00 -16.46 12.52
C THR A 140 -4.51 -15.94 11.17
N ALA A 141 -3.51 -16.60 10.57
CA ALA A 141 -2.96 -16.23 9.27
C ALA A 141 -4.01 -16.28 8.16
N LEU A 142 -4.85 -17.33 8.14
CA LEU A 142 -5.96 -17.44 7.20
C LEU A 142 -6.99 -16.32 7.38
N GLY A 143 -7.34 -15.99 8.63
CA GLY A 143 -8.26 -14.90 8.93
C GLY A 143 -7.74 -13.53 8.46
N VAL A 144 -6.47 -13.24 8.69
CA VAL A 144 -5.81 -11.99 8.24
C VAL A 144 -5.78 -11.93 6.71
N LEU A 145 -5.33 -13.00 6.04
CA LEU A 145 -5.26 -13.05 4.58
C LEU A 145 -6.64 -12.93 3.93
N TRP A 146 -7.65 -13.59 4.49
CA TRP A 146 -9.03 -13.47 4.02
C TRP A 146 -9.54 -12.04 4.14
N THR A 147 -9.28 -11.39 5.27
CA THR A 147 -9.67 -9.98 5.50
C THR A 147 -9.00 -9.05 4.49
N PHE A 148 -7.69 -9.23 4.25
CA PHE A 148 -6.95 -8.47 3.26
C PHE A 148 -7.54 -8.64 1.86
N TRP A 149 -7.80 -9.88 1.48
CA TRP A 149 -8.37 -10.21 0.18
C TRP A 149 -9.75 -9.57 -0.03
N VAL A 150 -10.65 -9.65 0.96
CA VAL A 150 -11.99 -9.05 0.89
C VAL A 150 -11.93 -7.54 0.74
N VAL A 151 -11.08 -6.85 1.50
CA VAL A 151 -10.93 -5.38 1.43
C VAL A 151 -10.42 -4.97 0.06
N ILE A 152 -9.37 -5.63 -0.44
CA ILE A 152 -8.79 -5.31 -1.76
C ILE A 152 -9.77 -5.64 -2.87
N LEU A 153 -10.53 -6.74 -2.77
CA LEU A 153 -11.54 -7.10 -3.77
C LEU A 153 -12.67 -6.07 -3.82
N ARG A 154 -13.16 -5.61 -2.67
CA ARG A 154 -14.17 -4.54 -2.60
C ARG A 154 -13.66 -3.28 -3.28
N ARG A 155 -12.39 -2.90 -3.02
CA ARG A 155 -11.78 -1.72 -3.63
C ARG A 155 -11.55 -1.88 -5.14
N TYR A 156 -11.11 -3.05 -5.58
CA TYR A 156 -10.98 -3.42 -6.99
C TYR A 156 -12.32 -3.28 -7.72
N ARG A 157 -13.41 -3.83 -7.16
CA ARG A 157 -14.75 -3.74 -7.74
C ARG A 157 -15.24 -2.29 -7.80
N TYR A 158 -15.00 -1.51 -6.75
CA TYR A 158 -15.33 -0.10 -6.73
C TYR A 158 -14.63 0.67 -7.85
N PHE A 159 -13.33 0.51 -8.04
CA PHE A 159 -12.60 1.20 -9.11
C PHE A 159 -12.96 0.69 -10.50
N ARG A 160 -13.22 -0.61 -10.66
CA ARG A 160 -13.66 -1.18 -11.95
C ARG A 160 -15.02 -0.64 -12.39
N ASN A 161 -15.93 -0.45 -11.44
CA ASN A 161 -17.31 -0.05 -11.72
C ASN A 161 -17.52 1.47 -11.57
N LYS A 162 -16.47 2.24 -11.28
CA LYS A 162 -16.57 3.69 -11.17
C LYS A 162 -16.89 4.26 -12.56
N PRO A 163 -18.01 4.97 -12.74
CA PRO A 163 -18.32 5.58 -14.02
C PRO A 163 -17.22 6.57 -14.38
N VAL A 164 -16.66 6.43 -15.58
CA VAL A 164 -15.73 7.40 -16.15
C VAL A 164 -16.60 8.55 -16.64
N TYR A 165 -16.75 9.59 -15.81
CA TYR A 165 -17.31 10.85 -16.28
C TYR A 165 -16.27 11.47 -17.21
N ILE A 166 -16.45 11.26 -18.52
CA ILE A 166 -15.79 12.09 -19.53
C ILE A 166 -16.52 13.42 -19.45
N ASP A 167 -15.84 14.43 -18.90
CA ASP A 167 -16.30 15.81 -18.93
C ASP A 167 -16.18 16.27 -20.40
N LEU A 168 -17.17 15.90 -21.21
CA LEU A 168 -17.31 16.42 -22.56
C LEU A 168 -17.68 17.89 -22.38
N ASN A 169 -16.67 18.74 -22.37
CA ASN A 169 -16.88 20.16 -22.43
C ASN A 169 -17.52 20.46 -23.79
N LEU A 170 -18.86 20.54 -23.82
CA LEU A 170 -19.68 20.79 -25.02
C LEU A 170 -19.36 22.12 -25.69
N GLN A 171 -18.46 22.93 -25.13
CA GLN A 171 -17.90 24.13 -25.75
C GLN A 171 -16.91 23.81 -26.88
N ASP A 172 -16.30 22.62 -26.91
CA ASP A 172 -15.33 22.23 -27.94
C ASP A 172 -15.97 21.59 -29.19
N ILE A 173 -17.31 21.40 -29.21
CA ILE A 173 -18.07 20.82 -30.35
C ILE A 173 -18.74 21.92 -31.19
N LYS A 174 -18.25 23.17 -31.14
CA LYS A 174 -18.76 24.28 -31.96
C LYS A 174 -17.71 24.85 -32.92
N THR A 175 -17.05 24.00 -33.68
CA THR A 175 -16.32 24.43 -34.89
C THR A 175 -16.06 23.24 -35.80
N TYR A 176 -17.05 22.88 -36.62
CA TYR A 176 -16.87 22.38 -38.00
C TYR A 176 -18.18 22.59 -38.76
#